data_AF-A0A143X5W4-F1
#
_entry.id   AF-A0A143X5W4-F1
#
_cell.length_a   1.000
_cell.length_b   1.000
_cell.length_c   1.000
_cell.angle_alpha   90.00
_cell.angle_beta   90.00
_cell.angle_gamma   90.00
#
_symmetry.space_group_name_H-M   'P 1'
#
loop_
_entity.id
_entity.type
_entity.pdbx_description
1 polymer ?
#
loop_
_entity_poly.entity_id
_entity_poly.type
_entity_poly.pdbx_seq_one_letter_code
_entity_poly.pdbx_strand_id
1 'polypeptide(L)'
;MVAEACQEAFGAEKMILELLGNGDAHVHWHLFCRREGDLEDYGNQGKGPLWWYPPEKMYDDANRPGPRQLTEMKEKLEAAIKKRMSETFF
;
A
#
# COMPACT_ATOMS: atom_id res chain seq x y z
N MET A 1 -2.92 -7.49 12.20
CA MET A 1 -1.79 -8.27 11.64
C MET A 1 -1.32 -7.77 10.26
N VAL A 2 -2.03 -8.01 9.15
CA VAL A 2 -1.49 -7.70 7.80
C VAL A 2 -1.30 -6.20 7.58
N ALA A 3 -2.27 -5.36 7.95
CA ALA A 3 -2.15 -3.91 7.82
C ALA A 3 -0.99 -3.33 8.64
N GLU A 4 -0.73 -3.86 9.83
CA GLU A 4 0.40 -3.47 10.68
C GLU A 4 1.74 -3.94 10.07
N ALA A 5 1.77 -5.13 9.47
CA ALA A 5 2.95 -5.60 8.74
C ALA A 5 3.25 -4.71 7.52
N CYS A 6 2.22 -4.31 6.75
CA CYS A 6 2.36 -3.33 5.67
C CYS A 6 2.88 -1.98 6.20
N GLN A 7 2.30 -1.49 7.30
CA GLN A 7 2.70 -0.24 7.93
C GLN A 7 4.19 -0.27 8.31
N GLU A 8 4.64 -1.33 8.95
CA GLU A 8 6.04 -1.50 9.38
C GLU A 8 6.99 -1.65 8.19
N ALA A 9 6.65 -2.52 7.23
CA ALA A 9 7.50 -2.82 6.08
C ALA A 9 7.75 -1.60 5.18
N PHE A 10 6.73 -0.73 5.05
CA PHE A 10 6.76 0.40 4.13
C PHE A 10 6.75 1.75 4.84
N GLY A 11 6.82 1.78 6.17
CA GLY A 11 6.83 2.99 7.01
C GLY A 11 5.63 3.89 6.76
N ALA A 12 4.43 3.32 6.64
CA ALA A 12 3.22 4.08 6.37
C ALA A 12 2.84 4.95 7.59
N GLU A 13 2.45 6.19 7.34
CA GLU A 13 1.91 7.09 8.37
C GLU A 13 0.41 6.84 8.56
N LYS A 14 -0.28 6.44 7.48
CA LYS A 14 -1.68 6.03 7.51
C LYS A 14 -1.89 4.79 6.64
N MET A 15 -2.53 3.78 7.20
CA MET A 15 -3.07 2.68 6.42
C MET A 15 -4.49 3.00 5.94
N ILE A 16 -4.75 2.75 4.66
CA ILE A 16 -6.07 2.78 4.05
C ILE A 16 -6.42 1.35 3.64
N LEU A 17 -7.61 0.89 4.05
CA LEU A 17 -8.14 -0.43 3.73
C LEU A 17 -9.44 -0.24 2.95
N GLU A 18 -9.49 -0.74 1.73
CA GLU A 18 -10.66 -0.61 0.85
C GLU A 18 -11.13 -1.99 0.41
N LEU A 19 -12.42 -2.27 0.62
CA LEU A 19 -13.12 -3.39 0.01
C LEU A 19 -14.02 -2.82 -1.09
N LEU A 20 -13.52 -2.85 -2.31
CA LEU A 20 -14.25 -2.45 -3.50
C LEU A 20 -14.63 -3.70 -4.31
N GLY A 21 -14.65 -3.63 -5.63
CA GLY A 21 -15.08 -4.75 -6.49
C GLY A 21 -15.85 -4.34 -7.74
N ASN A 22 -15.92 -3.05 -8.07
CA ASN A 22 -16.67 -2.57 -9.23
C ASN A 22 -16.10 -3.07 -10.58
N GLY A 23 -14.87 -3.63 -10.60
CA GLY A 23 -14.20 -4.15 -11.80
C GLY A 23 -13.79 -5.62 -11.74
N ASP A 24 -13.98 -6.33 -10.61
CA ASP A 24 -13.62 -7.74 -10.44
C ASP A 24 -14.58 -8.39 -9.43
N ALA A 25 -15.12 -9.56 -9.78
CA ALA A 25 -16.05 -10.31 -8.94
C ALA A 25 -15.37 -11.04 -7.78
N HIS A 26 -14.07 -11.31 -7.86
CA HIS A 26 -13.33 -11.95 -6.78
C HIS A 26 -13.15 -10.96 -5.62
N VAL A 27 -13.67 -11.31 -4.44
CA VAL A 27 -13.55 -10.47 -3.23
C VAL A 27 -12.07 -10.30 -2.87
N HIS A 28 -11.62 -9.05 -2.84
CA HIS A 28 -10.26 -8.70 -2.47
C HIS A 28 -10.22 -7.37 -1.72
N TRP A 29 -9.22 -7.23 -0.85
CA TRP A 29 -8.97 -6.00 -0.10
C TRP A 29 -7.76 -5.28 -0.68
N HIS A 30 -7.86 -3.98 -0.86
CA HIS A 30 -6.71 -3.12 -1.12
C HIS A 30 -6.19 -2.55 0.19
N LEU A 31 -4.88 -2.66 0.40
CA LEU A 31 -4.17 -2.05 1.52
C LEU A 31 -3.18 -1.04 0.95
N PHE A 32 -3.40 0.24 1.23
CA PHE A 32 -2.51 1.32 0.80
C PHE A 32 -1.74 1.91 1.97
N CYS A 33 -0.40 1.91 1.82
CA CYS A 33 0.53 2.57 2.72
C CYS A 33 0.64 4.04 2.30
N ARG A 34 0.05 4.96 3.07
CA ARG A 34 0.04 6.39 2.76
C ARG A 34 1.06 7.16 3.58
N ARG A 35 1.53 8.27 3.02
CA ARG A 35 2.44 9.26 3.66
C ARG A 35 2.00 10.67 3.27
N GLU A 36 2.33 11.65 4.10
CA GLU A 36 2.12 13.06 3.74
C GLU A 36 2.78 13.40 2.40
N GLY A 37 2.03 14.09 1.53
CA GLY A 37 2.49 14.50 0.20
C GLY A 37 2.41 13.46 -0.91
N ASP A 38 1.94 12.23 -0.63
CA ASP A 38 1.87 11.17 -1.65
C ASP A 38 0.84 11.40 -2.78
N LEU A 39 -0.11 12.32 -2.58
CA LEU A 39 -1.03 12.81 -3.60
C LEU A 39 -0.61 14.16 -4.19
N GLU A 40 0.57 14.68 -3.87
CA GLU A 40 0.97 16.04 -4.25
C GLU A 40 -0.13 17.06 -3.85
N ASP A 41 -0.64 17.86 -4.80
CA ASP A 41 -1.74 18.80 -4.59
C ASP A 41 -3.12 18.23 -4.99
N TYR A 42 -3.19 16.97 -5.47
CA TYR A 42 -4.44 16.37 -5.94
C TYR A 42 -5.41 16.06 -4.79
N GLY A 43 -6.69 15.98 -5.14
CA GLY A 43 -7.78 15.81 -4.17
C GLY A 43 -8.14 17.12 -3.48
N ASN A 44 -8.28 17.07 -2.15
CA ASN A 44 -8.49 18.24 -1.33
C ASN A 44 -7.18 18.64 -0.63
N GLN A 45 -6.35 19.44 -1.31
CA GLN A 45 -5.05 19.90 -0.81
C GLN A 45 -4.13 18.72 -0.43
N GLY A 46 -3.92 17.79 -1.36
CA GLY A 46 -3.10 16.58 -1.13
C GLY A 46 -3.76 15.50 -0.27
N LYS A 47 -5.06 15.65 0.04
CA LYS A 47 -5.82 14.70 0.88
C LYS A 47 -6.96 14.08 0.08
N GLY A 48 -7.16 12.78 0.26
CA GLY A 48 -8.23 12.03 -0.39
C GLY A 48 -7.92 10.54 -0.53
N PRO A 49 -8.89 9.76 -1.05
CA PRO A 49 -8.63 8.39 -1.48
C PRO A 49 -7.58 8.35 -2.59
N LEU A 50 -6.91 7.20 -2.75
CA LEU A 50 -5.81 7.07 -3.70
C LEU A 50 -6.27 7.26 -5.16
N TRP A 51 -7.49 6.84 -5.49
CA TRP A 51 -8.06 6.94 -6.83
C TRP A 51 -8.46 8.38 -7.24
N TRP A 52 -8.18 9.39 -6.42
CA TRP A 52 -8.18 10.80 -6.84
C TRP A 52 -6.86 11.25 -7.49
N TYR A 53 -5.81 10.45 -7.37
CA TYR A 53 -4.56 10.69 -8.08
C TYR A 53 -4.75 10.47 -9.60
N PRO A 54 -4.11 11.26 -10.47
CA PRO A 54 -4.26 11.09 -11.91
C PRO A 54 -3.88 9.68 -12.37
N PRO A 55 -4.74 8.98 -13.13
CA PRO A 55 -4.45 7.65 -13.64
C PRO A 55 -3.13 7.58 -14.44
N GLU A 56 -2.81 8.63 -15.19
CA GLU A 56 -1.59 8.71 -16.01
C GLU A 56 -0.34 8.69 -15.15
N LYS A 57 -0.41 9.28 -13.95
CA LYS A 57 0.68 9.23 -12.96
C LYS A 57 0.67 7.91 -12.19
N MET A 58 -0.50 7.45 -11.75
CA MET A 58 -0.63 6.22 -10.96
C MET A 58 -0.11 4.99 -11.73
N TYR A 59 -0.38 4.94 -13.02
CA TYR A 59 -0.02 3.82 -13.91
C TYR A 59 1.23 4.09 -14.76
N ASP A 60 1.98 5.16 -14.48
CA ASP A 60 3.23 5.44 -15.18
C ASP A 60 4.22 4.29 -14.98
N ASP A 61 4.80 3.79 -16.07
CA ASP A 61 5.79 2.71 -16.03
C ASP A 61 7.05 3.11 -15.24
N ALA A 62 7.35 4.41 -15.10
CA ALA A 62 8.41 4.91 -14.24
C ALA A 62 8.21 4.56 -12.76
N ASN A 63 6.96 4.32 -12.33
CA ASN A 63 6.64 3.90 -10.96
C ASN A 63 6.73 2.37 -10.76
N ARG A 64 6.91 1.59 -11.83
CA ARG A 64 6.99 0.13 -11.73
C ARG A 64 8.32 -0.27 -11.08
N PRO A 65 8.30 -1.00 -9.95
CA PRO A 65 9.55 -1.41 -9.31
C PRO A 65 10.33 -2.37 -10.21
N GLY A 66 11.63 -2.13 -10.31
CA GLY A 66 12.54 -3.05 -11.00
C GLY A 66 12.64 -4.41 -10.27
N PRO A 67 13.17 -5.47 -10.92
CA PRO A 67 13.21 -6.82 -10.34
C PRO A 67 13.86 -6.88 -8.95
N ARG A 68 15.00 -6.18 -8.79
CA ARG A 68 15.71 -6.11 -7.51
C ARG A 68 14.89 -5.39 -6.44
N GLN A 69 14.33 -4.22 -6.77
CA GLN A 69 13.50 -3.45 -5.85
C GLN A 69 12.26 -4.24 -5.43
N LEU A 70 11.63 -4.96 -6.36
CA LEU A 70 10.49 -5.81 -6.07
C LEU A 70 10.84 -6.96 -5.12
N THR A 71 12.01 -7.59 -5.29
CA THR A 71 12.51 -8.60 -4.34
C THR A 71 12.71 -8.01 -2.95
N GLU A 72 13.40 -6.86 -2.84
CA GLU A 72 13.62 -6.19 -1.56
C GLU A 72 12.30 -5.80 -0.87
N MET A 73 11.29 -5.36 -1.63
CA MET A 73 9.95 -5.06 -1.09
C MET A 73 9.24 -6.31 -0.57
N LYS A 74 9.35 -7.45 -1.28
CA LYS A 74 8.76 -8.73 -0.85
C LYS A 74 9.41 -9.24 0.44
N GLU A 75 10.75 -9.20 0.52
CA GLU A 75 11.49 -9.63 1.71
C GLU A 75 11.15 -8.79 2.94
N LYS A 76 11.04 -7.45 2.78
CA LYS A 76 10.60 -6.56 3.86
C LYS A 76 9.20 -6.91 4.36
N LEU A 77 8.25 -7.12 3.46
CA LEU A 77 6.88 -7.47 3.84
C LEU A 77 6.81 -8.85 4.49
N GLU A 78 7.53 -9.84 3.97
CA GLU A 78 7.59 -11.18 4.54
C GLU A 78 8.16 -11.16 5.96
N ALA A 79 9.26 -10.43 6.18
CA ALA A 79 9.85 -10.28 7.51
C ALA A 79 8.87 -9.63 8.50
N ALA A 80 8.17 -8.57 8.09
CA ALA A 80 7.16 -7.91 8.91
C ALA A 80 5.98 -8.84 9.23
N ILE A 81 5.47 -9.60 8.25
CA ILE A 81 4.39 -10.58 8.47
C ILE A 81 4.84 -11.65 9.46
N LYS A 82 6.01 -12.25 9.28
CA LYS A 82 6.55 -13.29 10.19
C LYS A 82 6.68 -12.77 11.61
N LYS A 83 7.19 -11.55 11.78
CA LYS A 83 7.26 -10.89 13.08
C LYS A 83 5.88 -10.77 13.71
N ARG A 84 4.89 -10.21 13.00
CA ARG A 84 3.51 -10.05 13.52
C ARG A 84 2.84 -11.38 13.84
N MET A 85 3.03 -12.40 13.00
CA MET A 85 2.53 -13.74 13.29
C MET A 85 3.11 -14.27 14.59
N SER A 86 4.42 -14.14 14.83
CA SER A 86 5.05 -14.61 16.06
C SER A 86 4.58 -13.88 17.33
N GLU A 87 4.18 -12.61 17.20
CA GLU A 87 3.65 -11.78 18.29
C GLU A 87 2.17 -12.08 18.63
N THR A 88 1.42 -12.72 17.72
CA THR A 88 -0.03 -12.95 17.87
C THR A 88 -0.35 -14.30 18.56
N PHE A 89 0.64 -15.11 18.94
CA PHE A 89 0.45 -16.42 19.57
C PHE A 89 0.49 -16.41 21.12
N PHE A 90 0.06 -15.31 21.75
CA PHE A 90 -0.18 -15.25 23.20
C PHE A 90 -1.66 -15.08 23.50
#